data_AF-A0A7J2LAJ3-F1
#
_entry.id   AF-A0A7J2LAJ3-F1
#
_cell.length_a   1.000
_cell.length_b   1.000
_cell.length_c   1.000
_cell.angle_alpha   90.00
_cell.angle_beta   90.00
_cell.angle_gamma   90.00
#
_symmetry.space_group_name_H-M   'P 1'
#
loop_
_entity.id
_entity.type
_entity.pdbx_description
1 polymer ?
#
loop_
_entity_poly.entity_id
_entity_poly.type
_entity_poly.pdbx_seq_one_letter_code
_entity_poly.pdbx_strand_id
1 'polypeptide(L)' 'MVVITVRFPEVFVEGLDELVRRRIYSSRSEAIRDAVRRLLKSELGRLG' A
#
# COMPACT_ATOMS: atom_id res chain seq x y z
N MET A 1 1.90 12.86 8.49
CA MET A 1 2.36 11.60 7.87
C MET A 1 3.87 11.48 8.10
N VAL A 2 4.36 10.28 8.40
CA VAL A 2 5.79 9.98 8.55
C VAL A 2 6.26 9.24 7.30
N VAL A 3 7.49 9.51 6.85
CA VAL A 3 8.11 8.78 5.73
C VAL A 3 8.85 7.56 6.28
N ILE A 4 8.57 6.40 5.71
CA ILE A 4 9.28 5.16 6.00
C ILE A 4 9.89 4.63 4.70
N THR A 5 11.14 4.17 4.77
CA THR A 5 11.85 3.55 3.65
C THR A 5 11.82 2.04 3.81
N VAL A 6 11.37 1.34 2.77
CA VAL A 6 11.20 -0.11 2.75
C VAL A 6 11.79 -0.67 1.45
N ARG A 7 12.35 -1.88 1.49
CA ARG A 7 12.81 -2.58 0.29
C ARG A 7 11.72 -3.53 -0.19
N PHE A 8 11.30 -3.37 -1.44
CA PHE A 8 10.29 -4.21 -2.08
C PHE A 8 10.94 -5.03 -3.20
N PRO A 9 10.51 -6.28 -3.43
CA PRO A 9 10.80 -6.98 -4.68
C PRO A 9 10.28 -6.17 -5.88
N GLU A 10 11.02 -6.19 -6.98
CA GLU A 10 10.70 -5.42 -8.20
C GLU A 10 9.28 -5.72 -8.71
N VAL A 11 8.92 -7.01 -8.75
CA VAL A 11 7.60 -7.47 -9.18
C VAL A 11 6.43 -6.87 -8.39
N PHE A 12 6.64 -6.52 -7.12
CA PHE A 12 5.60 -5.87 -6.32
C PHE A 12 5.50 -4.38 -6.65
N VAL A 13 6.63 -3.72 -6.92
CA VAL A 13 6.65 -2.33 -7.36
C VAL A 13 5.94 -2.18 -8.70
N GLU A 14 6.21 -3.08 -9.65
CA GLU A 14 5.52 -3.13 -10.95
C GLU A 14 4.01 -3.32 -10.80
N GLY A 15 3.58 -4.25 -9.93
CA GLY A 15 2.17 -4.44 -9.62
C GLY A 15 1.51 -3.18 -9.04
N LEU A 16 2.21 -2.47 -8.14
CA LEU A 16 1.72 -1.20 -7.60
C LEU A 16 1.65 -0.11 -8.69
N ASP A 17 2.62 -0.05 -9.60
CA ASP A 17 2.62 0.89 -10.72
C ASP A 17 1.47 0.60 -11.70
N GLU A 18 1.13 -0.67 -11.92
CA GLU A 18 -0.05 -1.07 -12.70
C GLU A 18 -1.35 -0.53 -12.09
N LEU A 19 -1.52 -0.67 -10.77
CA LEU A 19 -2.70 -0.18 -10.07
C LEU A 19 -2.86 1.33 -10.20
N VAL A 20 -1.75 2.07 -10.14
CA VAL A 20 -1.75 3.52 -10.35
C VAL A 20 -2.05 3.89 -11.80
N ARG A 21 -1.45 3.17 -12.76
CA ARG A 21 -1.67 3.39 -14.20
C ARG A 21 -3.13 3.17 -14.60
N ARG A 22 -3.77 2.16 -13.99
CA ARG A 22 -5.20 1.88 -14.14
C ARG A 22 -6.12 2.84 -13.39
N ARG A 23 -5.57 3.85 -12.71
CA ARG A 23 -6.30 4.82 -11.87
C ARG A 23 -7.10 4.19 -10.73
N ILE A 24 -6.74 2.97 -10.30
CA ILE A 24 -7.36 2.29 -9.16
C ILE A 24 -6.94 2.98 -7.86
N TYR A 25 -5.68 3.39 -7.78
CA TYR A 25 -5.15 4.24 -6.72
C TYR A 25 -4.49 5.48 -7.34
N SER A 26 -4.50 6.59 -6.62
CA SER A 26 -3.86 7.86 -7.00
C SER A 26 -2.33 7.78 -6.95
N SER A 27 -1.78 6.90 -6.11
CA SER A 27 -0.34 6.71 -5.93
C SER A 27 -0.01 5.35 -5.31
N ARG A 28 1.24 4.90 -5.48
CA ARG A 28 1.77 3.71 -4.79
C ARG A 28 1.61 3.82 -3.28
N SER A 29 1.87 5.01 -2.73
CA SER A 29 1.73 5.28 -1.30
C SER A 29 0.29 5.12 -0.80
N GLU A 30 -0.71 5.46 -1.62
CA GLU A 30 -2.11 5.21 -1.27
C GLU A 30 -2.43 3.73 -1.26
N ALA A 31 -2.03 2.99 -2.29
CA ALA A 31 -2.23 1.55 -2.38
C ALA A 31 -1.57 0.82 -1.19
N ILE A 32 -0.33 1.18 -0.84
CA ILE A 32 0.39 0.62 0.31
C ILE A 32 -0.34 0.94 1.62
N ARG A 33 -0.80 2.19 1.82
CA ARG A 33 -1.57 2.54 3.02
C ARG A 33 -2.87 1.76 3.13
N ASP A 34 -3.57 1.52 2.02
CA ASP A 34 -4.80 0.71 2.04
C ASP A 34 -4.51 -0.75 2.38
N ALA A 35 -3.48 -1.35 1.78
CA ALA A 35 -3.05 -2.71 2.08
C ALA A 35 -2.66 -2.86 3.56
N VAL A 36 -1.85 -1.93 4.10
CA VAL A 36 -1.47 -1.92 5.51
C VAL A 36 -2.68 -1.72 6.42
N ARG A 37 -3.61 -0.83 6.07
CA ARG A 37 -4.85 -0.63 6.84
C ARG A 37 -5.68 -1.91 6.93
N ARG A 38 -5.84 -2.62 5.81
CA ARG A 38 -6.58 -3.89 5.75
C ARG A 38 -5.93 -4.96 6.62
N LEU A 39 -4.60 -5.09 6.54
CA LEU A 39 -3.82 -6.00 7.36
C LEU A 39 -3.96 -5.68 8.85
N LEU A 40 -3.74 -4.43 9.26
CA LEU A 40 -3.85 -4.04 10.67
C LEU A 40 -5.28 -4.23 11.20
N LYS A 41 -6.30 -3.99 10.37
CA LYS A 41 -7.70 -4.24 10.74
C LYS A 41 -7.99 -5.74 10.88
N SER A 42 -7.42 -6.61 10.04
CA SER A 42 -7.60 -8.07 10.16
C SER A 42 -6.91 -8.63 11.39
N GLU A 43 -5.67 -8.20 11.66
CA GLU A 43 -4.87 -8.77 12.74
C GLU A 43 -5.16 -8.18 14.12
N LEU A 44 -5.45 -6.87 14.21
CA LEU A 44 -5.59 -6.16 15.49
C LEU A 44 -7.04 -5.77 15.80
N GLY A 45 -7.97 -5.94 14.87
CA GLY A 45 -9.41 -5.68 15.05
C GLY A 45 -9.80 -4.20 15.24
N ARG A 46 -8.85 -3.31 15.56
CA ARG A 46 -9.07 -1.86 15.72
C ARG A 46 -7.88 -1.06 15.24
N LEU A 47 -8.11 -0.24 14.22
CA LEU A 47 -7.35 0.98 13.97
C LEU A 47 -8.25 2.12 14.47
N GLY A 48 -8.03 2.53 15.73
CA GLY A 48 -8.67 3.69 16.32
C GLY A 48 -8.00 4.97 15.85
#